data_AF-A0A7S0J019-F1
#
_entry.id   AF-A0A7S0J019-F1
#
_cell.length_a   1.000
_cell.length_b   1.000
_cell.length_c   1.000
_cell.angle_alpha   90.00
_cell.angle_beta   90.00
_cell.angle_gamma   90.00
#
_symmetry.space_group_name_H-M   'P 1'
#
loop_
_entity.id
_entity.type
_entity.pdbx_description
1 polymer ?
#
loop_
_entity_poly.entity_id
_entity_poly.type
_entity_poly.pdbx_seq_one_letter_code
_entity_poly.pdbx_strand_id
1 'polypeptide(L)'
;MTELRQAPFLALGMICSPDGFQRRVQVRTTMLLVGQSAGDSLVAFRFVVGGELLRPHAGRAGEMEEMGRLQRQIESEAAAHGDLVILPNAIDGGGRGHNKQCACIEKLHAWYQHALRAWPAASWYGKTEDDTYVNIRALLFDLRRLARRDRSPVYYGLMAVCSTFHGGVGRSCWKGDFESCPFSQLNCWEPYTSQRRIDPEARRQMYRACGHAPMGPLATGPLDVQSSDLARKLWGCEYLRDFMVVGREWNRRTGGCNMSHPNTSTSAIGSKTCDCVMAHWLAECMGSTSLTVADMGWTKAHHYAAHPGGGGWVSPSAASVAVHFLKALPQERSGPTN
;
A
#
# COMPACT_ATOMS: atom_id res chain seq x y z
N MET A 1 -34.10 15.80 -5.23
CA MET A 1 -33.25 16.28 -4.13
C MET A 1 -32.22 15.19 -3.85
N THR A 2 -30.98 15.39 -4.25
CA THR A 2 -29.88 14.44 -4.01
C THR A 2 -29.43 14.65 -2.56
N GLU A 3 -29.64 13.67 -1.68
CA GLU A 3 -29.09 13.75 -0.32
C GLU A 3 -27.58 13.97 -0.41
N LEU A 4 -27.10 15.07 0.19
CA LEU A 4 -25.68 15.31 0.38
C LEU A 4 -25.16 14.26 1.36
N ARG A 5 -24.72 13.10 0.83
CA ARG A 5 -24.04 12.11 1.63
C ARG A 5 -22.85 12.78 2.31
N GLN A 6 -22.83 12.77 3.63
CA GLN A 6 -21.68 13.25 4.40
C GLN A 6 -20.43 12.50 3.97
N ALA A 7 -19.34 13.24 3.75
CA ALA A 7 -18.07 12.65 3.37
C ALA A 7 -17.53 11.76 4.50
N PRO A 8 -16.88 10.62 4.17
CA PRO A 8 -16.33 9.74 5.18
C PRO A 8 -15.19 10.41 5.92
N PHE A 9 -15.03 10.12 7.21
CA PHE A 9 -13.85 10.58 7.94
C PHE A 9 -12.57 9.89 7.43
N LEU A 10 -12.67 8.59 7.08
CA LEU A 10 -11.57 7.77 6.54
C LEU A 10 -12.01 7.05 5.26
N ALA A 11 -11.23 7.15 4.18
CA ALA A 11 -11.32 6.26 3.03
C ALA A 11 -10.20 5.20 3.12
N LEU A 12 -10.55 3.93 3.30
CA LEU A 12 -9.60 2.84 3.51
C LEU A 12 -9.72 1.79 2.40
N GLY A 13 -8.62 1.53 1.70
CA GLY A 13 -8.54 0.52 0.66
C GLY A 13 -7.79 -0.71 1.17
N MET A 14 -8.34 -1.89 0.98
CA MET A 14 -7.62 -3.14 1.23
C MET A 14 -7.13 -3.70 -0.10
N ILE A 15 -5.81 -3.74 -0.27
CA ILE A 15 -5.18 -4.29 -1.46
C ILE A 15 -5.32 -5.81 -1.41
N CYS A 16 -6.07 -6.36 -2.35
CA CYS A 16 -6.32 -7.80 -2.45
C CYS A 16 -5.79 -8.35 -3.79
N SER A 17 -5.62 -9.67 -3.86
CA SER A 17 -5.57 -10.37 -5.14
C SER A 17 -6.98 -10.76 -5.59
N PRO A 18 -7.26 -10.94 -6.90
CA PRO A 18 -8.63 -11.24 -7.34
C PRO A 18 -9.10 -12.63 -6.88
N ASP A 19 -8.19 -13.60 -6.78
CA ASP A 19 -8.44 -14.94 -6.24
C ASP A 19 -8.63 -14.95 -4.71
N GLY A 20 -8.35 -13.85 -4.01
CA GLY A 20 -8.52 -13.68 -2.56
C GLY A 20 -9.97 -13.61 -2.06
N PHE A 21 -10.93 -14.26 -2.72
CA PHE A 21 -12.36 -14.19 -2.37
C PHE A 21 -12.64 -14.57 -0.91
N GLN A 22 -12.07 -15.68 -0.44
CA GLN A 22 -12.28 -16.15 0.93
C GLN A 22 -11.74 -15.17 1.98
N ARG A 23 -10.61 -14.50 1.69
CA ARG A 23 -10.08 -13.44 2.57
C ARG A 23 -11.02 -12.25 2.65
N ARG A 24 -11.58 -11.83 1.51
CA ARG A 24 -12.57 -10.74 1.48
C ARG A 24 -13.83 -11.11 2.26
N VAL A 25 -14.31 -12.36 2.16
CA VAL A 25 -15.43 -12.86 2.97
C VAL A 25 -15.07 -12.83 4.46
N GLN A 26 -13.87 -13.26 4.85
CA GLN A 26 -13.42 -13.19 6.25
C GLN A 26 -13.39 -11.74 6.76
N VAL A 27 -12.86 -10.79 5.96
CA VAL A 27 -12.82 -9.37 6.33
C VAL A 27 -14.23 -8.79 6.48
N ARG A 28 -15.15 -9.11 5.56
CA ARG A 28 -16.56 -8.70 5.66
C ARG A 28 -17.21 -9.22 6.94
N THR A 29 -16.95 -10.48 7.29
CA THR A 29 -17.57 -11.17 8.44
C THR A 29 -16.86 -10.92 9.78
N THR A 30 -15.73 -10.23 9.80
CA THR A 30 -14.98 -9.93 11.03
C THR A 30 -14.77 -8.43 11.19
N MET A 31 -13.82 -7.86 10.44
CA MET A 31 -13.39 -6.47 10.50
C MET A 31 -14.52 -5.48 10.21
N LEU A 32 -15.37 -5.75 9.21
CA LEU A 32 -16.41 -4.81 8.79
C LEU A 32 -17.70 -4.89 9.62
N LEU A 33 -18.04 -6.05 10.18
CA LEU A 33 -19.22 -6.19 11.07
C LEU A 33 -19.10 -5.28 12.31
N VAL A 34 -17.90 -5.16 12.87
CA VAL A 34 -17.64 -4.32 14.06
C VAL A 34 -17.65 -2.82 13.72
N GLY A 35 -17.34 -2.48 12.47
CA GLY A 35 -17.32 -1.11 11.94
C GLY A 35 -18.70 -0.55 11.60
N GLN A 36 -19.64 -1.39 11.19
CA GLN A 36 -21.00 -0.99 10.79
C GLN A 36 -21.86 -0.50 11.96
N SER A 37 -21.54 -0.84 13.22
CA SER A 37 -22.29 -0.34 14.39
C SER A 37 -22.04 1.15 14.70
N ALA A 38 -21.13 1.81 13.98
CA ALA A 38 -20.70 3.18 14.27
C ALA A 38 -21.21 4.21 13.24
N GLY A 39 -22.47 4.10 12.78
CA GLY A 39 -23.06 5.08 11.87
C GLY A 39 -22.43 5.08 10.47
N ASP A 40 -23.26 4.84 9.45
CA ASP A 40 -22.88 4.50 8.06
C ASP A 40 -22.07 5.54 7.26
N SER A 41 -21.43 6.51 7.89
CA SER A 41 -20.72 7.60 7.22
C SER A 41 -19.30 7.85 7.73
N LEU A 42 -18.74 7.07 8.67
CA LEU A 42 -17.38 7.36 9.17
C LEU A 42 -16.26 6.77 8.30
N VAL A 43 -16.47 5.60 7.69
CA VAL A 43 -15.43 4.91 6.92
C VAL A 43 -15.98 4.47 5.57
N ALA A 44 -15.33 4.90 4.49
CA ALA A 44 -15.50 4.30 3.17
C ALA A 44 -14.45 3.22 2.98
N PHE A 45 -14.84 1.97 3.23
CA PHE A 45 -13.97 0.80 3.04
C PHE A 45 -14.16 0.20 1.64
N ARG A 46 -13.07 -0.13 0.94
CA ARG A 46 -13.12 -0.86 -0.34
C ARG A 46 -12.08 -1.96 -0.44
N PHE A 47 -12.45 -3.09 -1.01
CA PHE A 47 -11.48 -4.04 -1.55
C PHE A 47 -10.95 -3.53 -2.89
N VAL A 48 -9.66 -3.62 -3.11
CA VAL A 48 -8.98 -3.05 -4.27
C VAL A 48 -8.27 -4.16 -5.05
N VAL A 49 -8.67 -4.34 -6.31
CA VAL A 49 -8.08 -5.33 -7.22
C VAL A 49 -7.62 -4.67 -8.51
N GLY A 50 -6.54 -5.20 -9.09
CA GLY A 50 -6.03 -4.78 -10.39
C GLY A 50 -6.82 -5.43 -11.54
N GLY A 51 -7.17 -4.65 -12.55
CA GLY A 51 -7.92 -5.10 -13.73
C GLY A 51 -7.05 -5.55 -14.91
N GLU A 52 -5.73 -5.38 -14.87
CA GLU A 52 -4.87 -5.71 -16.03
C GLU A 52 -4.62 -7.22 -16.19
N LEU A 53 -4.88 -8.02 -15.16
CA LEU A 53 -4.86 -9.50 -15.24
C LEU A 53 -5.77 -10.07 -16.34
N LEU A 54 -6.67 -9.26 -16.91
CA LEU A 54 -7.63 -9.65 -17.94
C LEU A 54 -7.09 -9.64 -19.36
N ARG A 55 -5.79 -9.41 -19.54
CA ARG A 55 -5.18 -9.47 -20.87
C ARG A 55 -4.47 -10.82 -21.02
N PRO A 56 -4.98 -11.72 -21.88
CA PRO A 56 -4.33 -13.00 -22.15
C PRO A 56 -2.87 -12.74 -22.54
N HIS A 57 -1.93 -13.33 -21.81
CA HIS A 57 -0.63 -13.59 -22.39
C HIS A 57 -0.83 -14.75 -23.37
N ALA A 58 -0.63 -14.48 -24.66
CA ALA A 58 -0.81 -15.46 -25.71
C ALA A 58 0.02 -16.71 -25.39
N GLY A 59 -0.65 -17.84 -25.15
CA GLY A 59 0.09 -19.06 -24.83
C GLY A 59 -0.72 -20.33 -24.65
N ARG A 60 -1.81 -20.32 -23.86
CA ARG A 60 -2.52 -21.57 -23.52
C ARG A 60 -4.03 -21.36 -23.40
N ALA A 61 -4.82 -22.15 -24.14
CA ALA A 61 -6.27 -22.07 -24.14
C ALA A 61 -6.89 -22.21 -22.73
N GLY A 62 -6.29 -23.02 -21.85
CA GLY A 62 -6.74 -23.20 -20.47
C GLY A 62 -6.57 -21.96 -19.58
N GLU A 63 -5.55 -21.13 -19.81
CA GLU A 63 -5.33 -19.91 -19.03
C GLU A 63 -6.38 -18.84 -19.37
N MET A 64 -6.81 -18.75 -20.64
CA MET A 64 -7.87 -17.83 -21.05
C MET A 64 -9.21 -18.17 -20.41
N GLU A 65 -9.55 -19.46 -20.33
CA GLU A 65 -10.81 -19.89 -19.72
C GLU A 65 -10.82 -19.59 -18.22
N GLU A 66 -9.74 -19.93 -17.51
CA GLU A 66 -9.59 -19.66 -16.09
C GLU A 66 -9.67 -18.15 -15.80
N MET A 67 -9.02 -17.32 -16.61
CA MET A 67 -9.09 -15.86 -16.48
C MET A 67 -10.51 -15.33 -16.72
N GLY A 68 -11.22 -15.88 -17.71
CA GLY A 68 -12.63 -15.55 -17.94
C GLY A 68 -13.52 -15.93 -16.75
N ARG A 69 -13.26 -17.07 -16.09
CA ARG A 69 -13.97 -17.48 -14.86
C ARG A 69 -13.68 -16.52 -13.71
N LEU A 70 -12.42 -16.21 -13.46
CA LEU A 70 -12.00 -15.29 -12.40
C LEU A 70 -12.60 -13.89 -12.60
N GLN A 71 -12.64 -13.41 -13.85
CA GLN A 71 -13.26 -12.13 -14.17
C GLN A 71 -14.75 -12.10 -13.83
N ARG A 72 -15.50 -13.11 -14.30
CA ARG A 72 -16.93 -13.23 -13.98
C ARG A 72 -17.17 -13.33 -12.48
N GLN A 73 -16.30 -14.04 -11.75
CA GLN A 73 -16.39 -14.13 -10.29
C GLN A 73 -16.22 -12.76 -9.63
N ILE A 74 -15.22 -11.98 -10.05
CA ILE A 74 -14.98 -10.62 -9.53
C ILE A 74 -16.12 -9.66 -9.87
N GLU A 75 -16.62 -9.70 -11.11
CA GLU A 75 -17.76 -8.88 -11.53
C GLU A 75 -19.01 -9.23 -10.72
N SER A 76 -19.28 -10.52 -10.54
CA SER A 76 -20.39 -10.99 -9.71
C SER A 76 -20.24 -10.56 -8.25
N GLU A 77 -19.03 -10.65 -7.68
CA GLU A 77 -18.76 -10.20 -6.32
C GLU A 77 -18.95 -8.68 -6.17
N ALA A 78 -18.42 -7.90 -7.12
CA ALA A 78 -18.56 -6.45 -7.13
C ALA A 78 -20.04 -6.03 -7.20
N ALA A 79 -20.82 -6.69 -8.05
CA ALA A 79 -22.27 -6.45 -8.16
C ALA A 79 -23.02 -6.85 -6.89
N ALA A 80 -22.64 -7.96 -6.24
CA ALA A 80 -23.32 -8.46 -5.05
C ALA A 80 -23.07 -7.62 -3.79
N HIS A 81 -21.85 -7.09 -3.61
CA HIS A 81 -21.45 -6.44 -2.36
C HIS A 81 -21.26 -4.92 -2.46
N GLY A 82 -21.00 -4.37 -3.65
CA GLY A 82 -20.81 -2.92 -3.85
C GLY A 82 -19.58 -2.32 -3.14
N ASP A 83 -18.69 -3.16 -2.60
CA ASP A 83 -17.53 -2.78 -1.80
C ASP A 83 -16.19 -3.04 -2.51
N LEU A 84 -16.23 -3.43 -3.78
CA LEU A 84 -15.06 -3.79 -4.58
C LEU A 84 -14.76 -2.73 -5.65
N VAL A 85 -13.51 -2.28 -5.70
CA VAL A 85 -12.99 -1.34 -6.71
C VAL A 85 -12.03 -2.09 -7.62
N ILE A 86 -12.43 -2.23 -8.88
CA ILE A 86 -11.61 -2.78 -9.95
C ILE A 86 -10.84 -1.64 -10.61
N LEU A 87 -9.51 -1.68 -10.54
CA LEU A 87 -8.63 -0.66 -11.12
C LEU A 87 -8.19 -1.07 -12.52
N PRO A 88 -8.83 -0.57 -13.61
CA PRO A 88 -8.71 -1.16 -14.94
C PRO A 88 -7.29 -1.11 -15.54
N ASN A 89 -6.48 -0.16 -15.09
CA ASN A 89 -5.12 0.08 -15.59
C ASN A 89 -4.04 -0.28 -14.57
N ALA A 90 -4.36 -1.09 -13.56
CA ALA A 90 -3.40 -1.56 -12.57
C ALA A 90 -3.16 -3.06 -12.72
N ILE A 91 -1.89 -3.44 -12.71
CA ILE A 91 -1.45 -4.83 -12.65
C ILE A 91 -1.85 -5.43 -11.32
N ASP A 92 -2.37 -6.66 -11.36
CA ASP A 92 -2.42 -7.50 -10.18
C ASP A 92 -1.33 -8.59 -10.24
N GLY A 93 -0.78 -8.93 -9.08
CA GLY A 93 0.40 -9.79 -8.95
C GLY A 93 0.22 -10.73 -7.76
N GLY A 94 0.90 -11.88 -7.77
CA GLY A 94 0.80 -12.85 -6.68
C GLY A 94 0.59 -14.31 -7.07
N GLY A 95 0.64 -14.69 -8.36
CA GLY A 95 0.54 -16.10 -8.73
C GLY A 95 0.61 -16.43 -10.23
N ARG A 96 0.43 -15.44 -11.11
CA ARG A 96 0.27 -15.66 -12.57
C ARG A 96 1.37 -15.01 -13.41
N GLY A 97 2.62 -15.09 -12.97
CA GLY A 97 3.75 -14.57 -13.74
C GLY A 97 3.98 -13.06 -13.64
N HIS A 98 3.17 -12.30 -12.89
CA HIS A 98 3.47 -10.89 -12.59
C HIS A 98 4.17 -10.68 -11.25
N ASN A 99 5.14 -9.78 -11.24
CA ASN A 99 5.91 -9.41 -10.07
C ASN A 99 5.01 -8.68 -9.05
N LYS A 100 4.98 -9.19 -7.81
CA LYS A 100 4.16 -8.64 -6.71
C LYS A 100 4.44 -7.16 -6.40
N GLN A 101 5.69 -6.72 -6.60
CA GLN A 101 6.08 -5.34 -6.30
C GLN A 101 5.53 -4.36 -7.34
N CYS A 102 5.51 -4.75 -8.62
CA CYS A 102 4.82 -3.96 -9.65
C CYS A 102 3.35 -3.79 -9.31
N ALA A 103 2.67 -4.89 -8.99
CA ALA A 103 1.26 -4.86 -8.64
C ALA A 103 1.00 -3.99 -7.41
N CYS A 104 1.85 -4.09 -6.38
CA CYS A 104 1.77 -3.22 -5.20
C CYS A 104 1.84 -1.73 -5.59
N ILE A 105 2.87 -1.32 -6.35
CA ILE A 105 3.08 0.07 -6.78
C ILE A 105 1.90 0.58 -7.62
N GLU A 106 1.48 -0.20 -8.61
CA GLU A 106 0.41 0.18 -9.53
C GLU A 106 -0.95 0.28 -8.84
N LYS A 107 -1.32 -0.72 -8.03
CA LYS A 107 -2.58 -0.73 -7.28
C LYS A 107 -2.61 0.38 -6.24
N LEU A 108 -1.51 0.62 -5.54
CA LEU A 108 -1.42 1.68 -4.55
C LEU A 108 -1.65 3.06 -5.16
N HIS A 109 -0.92 3.38 -6.23
CA HIS A 109 -1.10 4.63 -6.94
C HIS A 109 -2.54 4.79 -7.43
N ALA A 110 -3.08 3.77 -8.10
CA ALA A 110 -4.43 3.83 -8.64
C ALA A 110 -5.52 3.87 -7.56
N TRP A 111 -5.31 3.24 -6.40
CA TRP A 111 -6.19 3.34 -5.23
C TRP A 111 -6.27 4.76 -4.70
N TYR A 112 -5.15 5.40 -4.36
CA TYR A 112 -5.18 6.75 -3.81
C TYR A 112 -5.75 7.76 -4.81
N GLN A 113 -5.45 7.61 -6.10
CA GLN A 113 -6.08 8.38 -7.18
C GLN A 113 -7.60 8.20 -7.20
N HIS A 114 -8.09 6.97 -7.06
CA HIS A 114 -9.52 6.69 -6.99
C HIS A 114 -10.14 7.30 -5.73
N ALA A 115 -9.55 7.06 -4.55
CA ALA A 115 -10.09 7.51 -3.27
C ALA A 115 -10.19 9.04 -3.19
N LEU A 116 -9.17 9.77 -3.64
CA LEU A 116 -9.17 11.24 -3.71
C LEU A 116 -10.27 11.81 -4.62
N ARG A 117 -10.68 11.07 -5.67
CA ARG A 117 -11.78 11.46 -6.55
C ARG A 117 -13.14 11.06 -6.01
N ALA A 118 -13.25 9.86 -5.42
CA ALA A 118 -14.50 9.31 -4.92
C ALA A 118 -14.95 9.97 -3.61
N TRP A 119 -14.01 10.32 -2.73
CA TRP A 119 -14.27 10.93 -1.43
C TRP A 119 -13.36 12.15 -1.19
N PRO A 120 -13.44 13.20 -2.03
CA PRO A 120 -12.50 14.32 -1.95
C PRO A 120 -12.50 15.02 -0.59
N ALA A 121 -13.63 15.01 0.12
CA ALA A 121 -13.76 15.62 1.44
C ALA A 121 -13.38 14.70 2.62
N ALA A 122 -12.82 13.50 2.36
CA ALA A 122 -12.35 12.65 3.44
C ALA A 122 -11.17 13.28 4.18
N SER A 123 -11.16 13.15 5.51
CA SER A 123 -10.08 13.69 6.34
C SER A 123 -8.82 12.83 6.29
N TRP A 124 -8.99 11.53 6.06
CA TRP A 124 -7.92 10.53 6.02
C TRP A 124 -8.11 9.58 4.85
N TYR A 125 -6.99 9.14 4.28
CA TYR A 125 -6.92 8.14 3.22
C TYR A 125 -5.92 7.08 3.65
N GLY A 126 -6.23 5.81 3.47
CA GLY A 126 -5.29 4.76 3.85
C GLY A 126 -5.36 3.52 2.97
N LYS A 127 -4.36 2.67 3.16
CA LYS A 127 -4.29 1.32 2.60
C LYS A 127 -4.02 0.30 3.70
N THR A 128 -4.51 -0.91 3.50
CA THR A 128 -4.17 -2.13 4.25
C THR A 128 -4.08 -3.31 3.28
N GLU A 129 -3.76 -4.50 3.79
CA GLU A 129 -3.54 -5.72 3.01
C GLU A 129 -4.54 -6.80 3.42
N ASP A 130 -4.87 -7.72 2.51
CA ASP A 130 -5.94 -8.70 2.71
C ASP A 130 -5.59 -9.86 3.65
N ASP A 131 -4.36 -9.86 4.15
CA ASP A 131 -3.86 -10.68 5.25
C ASP A 131 -3.63 -9.85 6.53
N THR A 132 -4.20 -8.65 6.61
CA THR A 132 -4.15 -7.79 7.80
C THR A 132 -5.52 -7.65 8.45
N TYR A 133 -5.58 -7.85 9.77
CA TYR A 133 -6.72 -7.41 10.58
C TYR A 133 -6.51 -5.97 11.04
N VAL A 134 -7.50 -5.10 10.78
CA VAL A 134 -7.50 -3.71 11.27
C VAL A 134 -8.64 -3.50 12.26
N ASN A 135 -8.31 -3.12 13.48
CA ASN A 135 -9.29 -2.66 14.46
C ASN A 135 -9.75 -1.24 14.10
N ILE A 136 -10.79 -1.14 13.28
CA ILE A 136 -11.30 0.14 12.76
C ILE A 136 -11.65 1.12 13.89
N ARG A 137 -12.17 0.64 15.04
CA ARG A 137 -12.53 1.51 16.17
C ARG A 137 -11.28 2.13 16.81
N ALA A 138 -10.25 1.33 17.06
CA ALA A 138 -8.98 1.82 17.59
C ALA A 138 -8.29 2.78 16.61
N LEU A 139 -8.33 2.45 15.30
CA LEU A 139 -7.81 3.33 14.25
C LEU A 139 -8.51 4.70 14.26
N LEU A 140 -9.84 4.73 14.24
CA LEU A 140 -10.60 5.97 14.26
C LEU A 140 -10.35 6.81 15.51
N PHE A 141 -10.14 6.16 16.66
CA PHE A 141 -9.77 6.85 17.89
C PHE A 141 -8.42 7.56 17.75
N ASP A 142 -7.39 6.87 17.25
CA ASP A 142 -6.07 7.45 17.03
C ASP A 142 -6.10 8.59 16.01
N LEU A 143 -6.76 8.39 14.86
CA LEU A 143 -6.86 9.41 13.81
C LEU A 143 -7.58 10.68 14.29
N ARG A 144 -8.61 10.55 15.14
CA ARG A 144 -9.29 11.71 15.74
C ARG A 144 -8.38 12.47 16.72
N ARG A 145 -7.52 11.77 17.45
CA ARG A 145 -6.54 12.43 18.34
C ARG A 145 -5.48 13.16 17.54
N LEU A 146 -4.99 12.57 16.46
CA LEU A 146 -4.02 13.20 15.55
C LEU A 146 -4.62 14.45 14.90
N ALA A 147 -5.85 14.37 14.39
CA ALA A 147 -6.55 15.48 13.75
C ALA A 147 -6.76 16.71 14.66
N ARG A 148 -6.70 16.55 15.99
CA ARG A 148 -6.82 17.66 16.96
C ARG A 148 -5.49 18.32 17.30
N ARG A 149 -4.37 17.60 17.13
CA ARG A 149 -3.07 18.01 17.64
C ARG A 149 -2.25 18.81 16.63
N ASP A 150 -2.47 18.57 15.35
CA ASP A 150 -1.58 19.08 14.32
C ASP A 150 -2.33 19.62 13.10
N ARG A 151 -1.81 20.71 12.56
CA ARG A 151 -2.24 21.28 11.27
C ARG A 151 -1.32 20.89 10.13
N SER A 152 -0.20 20.23 10.43
CA SER A 152 0.73 19.71 9.44
C SER A 152 0.18 18.43 8.78
N PRO A 153 0.60 18.12 7.54
CA PRO A 153 0.33 16.81 6.96
C PRO A 153 0.84 15.69 7.89
N VAL A 154 -0.01 14.69 8.13
CA VAL A 154 0.30 13.54 8.98
C VAL A 154 0.42 12.27 8.14
N TYR A 155 1.46 11.49 8.42
CA TYR A 155 1.65 10.12 7.95
C TYR A 155 1.61 9.17 9.16
N TYR A 156 0.67 8.23 9.18
CA TYR A 156 0.43 7.31 10.29
C TYR A 156 0.49 5.85 9.84
N GLY A 157 1.08 5.00 10.68
CA GLY A 157 1.32 3.60 10.36
C GLY A 157 2.43 3.01 11.22
N LEU A 158 2.88 1.79 10.90
CA LEU A 158 4.10 1.24 11.49
C LEU A 158 5.30 1.79 10.73
N MET A 159 6.02 2.71 11.35
CA MET A 159 7.04 3.48 10.63
C MET A 159 8.34 2.70 10.50
N ALA A 160 8.87 2.65 9.28
CA ALA A 160 10.20 2.13 8.99
C ALA A 160 11.00 3.13 8.18
N VAL A 161 12.33 2.98 8.27
CA VAL A 161 13.26 3.70 7.40
C VAL A 161 13.82 2.73 6.38
N CYS A 162 13.70 3.14 5.12
CA CYS A 162 14.28 2.40 4.02
C CYS A 162 15.76 2.78 3.84
N SER A 163 16.66 1.81 3.78
CA SER A 163 18.10 2.02 3.52
C SER A 163 18.50 1.81 2.07
N THR A 164 19.63 2.37 1.67
CA THR A 164 20.25 2.07 0.38
C THR A 164 20.29 0.56 0.11
N PHE A 165 19.93 0.21 -1.12
CA PHE A 165 19.71 -1.16 -1.59
C PHE A 165 20.94 -2.04 -1.31
N HIS A 166 20.87 -2.99 -0.38
CA HIS A 166 21.87 -4.04 -0.31
C HIS A 166 21.66 -4.95 -1.53
N GLY A 167 22.62 -4.96 -2.46
CA GLY A 167 22.56 -5.50 -3.82
C GLY A 167 22.29 -7.00 -4.01
N GLY A 168 21.41 -7.61 -3.23
CA GLY A 168 20.84 -8.92 -3.48
C GLY A 168 19.36 -8.82 -3.82
N VAL A 169 18.94 -9.43 -4.92
CA VAL A 169 17.52 -9.68 -5.22
C VAL A 169 16.90 -10.36 -3.99
N GLY A 170 15.92 -9.72 -3.35
CA GLY A 170 15.27 -10.26 -2.15
C GLY A 170 15.79 -9.77 -0.80
N ARG A 171 16.81 -8.90 -0.75
CA ARG A 171 17.15 -8.19 0.50
C ARG A 171 16.27 -6.94 0.60
N SER A 172 15.29 -7.00 1.50
CA SER A 172 14.43 -5.87 1.82
C SER A 172 15.27 -4.65 2.20
N CYS A 173 14.85 -3.48 1.72
CA CYS A 173 15.37 -2.15 2.06
C CYS A 173 15.14 -1.76 3.53
N TRP A 174 14.83 -2.72 4.38
CA TRP A 174 14.40 -2.49 5.75
C TRP A 174 15.63 -2.30 6.62
N LYS A 175 15.83 -1.07 7.13
CA LYS A 175 16.91 -0.76 8.07
C LYS A 175 16.53 -1.03 9.53
N GLY A 176 15.26 -1.27 9.77
CA GLY A 176 14.62 -1.33 11.08
C GLY A 176 13.34 -0.49 11.08
N ASP A 177 12.49 -0.75 12.07
CA ASP A 177 11.47 0.20 12.49
C ASP A 177 12.08 1.32 13.34
N PHE A 178 11.27 2.35 13.59
CA PHE A 178 11.68 3.49 14.41
C PHE A 178 12.02 3.10 15.86
N GLU A 179 11.49 1.98 16.36
CA GLU A 179 11.68 1.52 17.74
C GLU A 179 13.01 0.74 17.91
N SER A 180 13.50 0.07 16.87
CA SER A 180 14.77 -0.68 16.87
C SER A 180 15.98 0.10 16.35
N CYS A 181 15.78 1.18 15.60
CA CYS A 181 16.87 2.03 15.13
C CYS A 181 17.18 3.15 16.13
N PRO A 182 18.41 3.23 16.70
CA PRO A 182 18.78 4.38 17.52
C PRO A 182 18.72 5.67 16.67
N PHE A 183 18.13 6.74 17.21
CA PHE A 183 17.95 8.03 16.50
C PHE A 183 19.22 8.57 15.85
N SER A 184 20.41 8.25 16.38
CA SER A 184 21.70 8.60 15.79
C SER A 184 21.95 8.01 14.40
N GLN A 185 21.27 6.92 14.04
CA GLN A 185 21.31 6.30 12.70
C GLN A 185 20.26 6.87 11.74
N LEU A 186 19.31 7.68 12.22
CA LEU A 186 18.35 8.41 11.39
C LEU A 186 19.00 9.62 10.69
N ASN A 187 20.23 10.00 11.07
CA ASN A 187 21.03 11.02 10.37
C ASN A 187 21.42 10.65 8.92
N CYS A 188 20.96 9.51 8.39
CA CYS A 188 20.98 9.24 6.95
C CYS A 188 19.96 10.08 6.17
N TRP A 189 19.16 10.90 6.85
CA TRP A 189 18.21 11.86 6.30
C TRP A 189 18.89 13.20 5.96
N GLU A 190 20.03 13.18 5.25
CA GLU A 190 20.47 14.40 4.59
C GLU A 190 19.60 14.56 3.33
N PRO A 191 18.75 15.60 3.24
CA PRO A 191 18.03 15.86 2.01
C PRO A 191 19.08 16.16 0.96
N TYR A 192 19.20 15.31 -0.04
CA TYR A 192 20.04 15.57 -1.19
C TYR A 192 19.37 16.69 -2.00
N THR A 193 19.53 17.92 -1.54
CA THR A 193 19.04 19.14 -2.19
C THR A 193 19.94 19.46 -3.38
N SER A 194 20.00 18.57 -4.37
CA SER A 194 20.53 18.95 -5.68
C SER A 194 19.35 19.14 -6.63
N GLN A 195 18.84 20.37 -6.63
CA GLN A 195 18.05 20.92 -7.72
C GLN A 195 18.75 20.65 -9.06
N ARG A 196 18.21 19.76 -9.89
CA ARG A 196 18.34 19.86 -11.36
C ARG A 196 17.06 19.35 -11.99
N ARG A 197 16.57 20.09 -12.99
CA ARG A 197 15.60 19.56 -13.97
C ARG A 197 16.09 18.19 -14.40
N ILE A 198 15.33 17.15 -14.09
CA ILE A 198 15.73 15.78 -14.38
C ILE A 198 15.71 15.61 -15.90
N ASP A 199 16.90 15.53 -16.48
CA ASP A 199 17.13 15.12 -17.87
C ASP A 199 16.35 13.82 -18.15
N PRO A 200 15.61 13.70 -19.27
CA PRO A 200 14.99 12.44 -19.71
C PRO A 200 15.94 11.22 -19.68
N GLU A 201 17.23 11.42 -19.91
CA GLU A 201 18.27 10.39 -19.78
C GLU A 201 18.52 10.00 -18.31
N ALA A 202 18.56 10.99 -17.40
CA ALA A 202 18.64 10.77 -15.96
C ALA A 202 17.36 10.12 -15.38
N ARG A 203 16.18 10.40 -15.96
CA ARG A 203 14.92 9.68 -15.65
C ARG A 203 15.00 8.19 -16.00
N ARG A 204 15.75 7.82 -17.04
CA ARG A 204 16.04 6.41 -17.36
C ARG A 204 17.05 5.78 -16.39
N GLN A 205 17.95 6.59 -15.82
CA GLN A 205 18.92 6.14 -14.81
C GLN A 205 18.35 6.06 -13.38
N MET A 206 17.22 6.72 -13.07
CA MET A 206 16.55 6.62 -11.76
C MET A 206 16.30 5.18 -11.28
N TYR A 207 16.07 4.26 -12.21
CA TYR A 207 15.90 2.84 -11.91
C TYR A 207 17.18 2.15 -11.38
N ARG A 208 18.36 2.71 -11.66
CA ARG A 208 19.64 2.31 -11.06
C ARG A 208 19.91 2.99 -9.71
N ALA A 209 19.20 4.08 -9.40
CA ALA A 209 19.59 5.06 -8.38
C ALA A 209 18.91 4.93 -7.00
N CYS A 210 18.05 3.94 -6.75
CA CYS A 210 17.53 3.71 -5.38
C CYS A 210 18.65 3.45 -4.34
N GLY A 211 19.89 3.20 -4.78
CA GLY A 211 21.06 3.14 -3.90
C GLY A 211 21.53 4.50 -3.35
N HIS A 212 21.08 5.64 -3.90
CA HIS A 212 21.51 6.99 -3.50
C HIS A 212 20.38 8.03 -3.48
N ALA A 213 19.14 7.63 -3.79
CA ALA A 213 18.00 8.53 -3.81
C ALA A 213 17.58 8.95 -2.38
N PRO A 214 17.04 10.15 -2.18
CA PRO A 214 16.48 10.54 -0.90
C PRO A 214 15.29 9.62 -0.57
N MET A 215 15.24 9.17 0.69
CA MET A 215 14.24 8.24 1.20
C MET A 215 13.53 8.86 2.40
N GLY A 216 12.21 8.99 2.30
CA GLY A 216 11.38 9.39 3.43
C GLY A 216 11.13 8.21 4.37
N PRO A 217 10.66 8.49 5.61
CA PRO A 217 10.04 7.44 6.41
C PRO A 217 8.80 6.90 5.71
N LEU A 218 8.48 5.63 5.91
CA LEU A 218 7.28 5.04 5.35
C LEU A 218 6.54 4.19 6.37
N ALA A 219 5.22 4.11 6.22
CA ALA A 219 4.43 3.10 6.91
C ALA A 219 4.58 1.76 6.15
N THR A 220 5.06 0.72 6.84
CA THR A 220 5.22 -0.62 6.26
C THR A 220 3.98 -1.48 6.46
N GLY A 221 3.90 -2.52 5.63
CA GLY A 221 3.05 -3.70 5.83
C GLY A 221 1.57 -3.36 6.13
N PRO A 222 1.12 -3.60 7.38
CA PRO A 222 -0.29 -3.79 7.69
C PRO A 222 -1.18 -2.57 7.45
N LEU A 223 -0.66 -1.36 7.64
CA LEU A 223 -1.49 -0.16 7.57
C LEU A 223 -0.65 1.10 7.27
N ASP A 224 -1.05 1.81 6.23
CA ASP A 224 -0.59 3.15 5.88
C ASP A 224 -1.83 4.07 5.86
N VAL A 225 -1.79 5.16 6.62
CA VAL A 225 -2.84 6.19 6.63
C VAL A 225 -2.22 7.57 6.53
N GLN A 226 -2.77 8.38 5.64
CA GLN A 226 -2.33 9.73 5.31
C GLN A 226 -3.46 10.70 5.58
N SER A 227 -3.14 11.84 6.20
CA SER A 227 -4.06 12.98 6.24
C SER A 227 -4.44 13.42 4.82
N SER A 228 -5.59 14.07 4.66
CA SER A 228 -6.03 14.60 3.36
C SER A 228 -4.97 15.46 2.67
N ASP A 229 -4.31 16.34 3.41
CA ASP A 229 -3.31 17.25 2.86
C ASP A 229 -2.07 16.49 2.39
N LEU A 230 -1.62 15.49 3.16
CA LEU A 230 -0.53 14.61 2.74
C LEU A 230 -0.91 13.83 1.48
N ALA A 231 -2.07 13.18 1.48
CA ALA A 231 -2.51 12.36 0.35
C ALA A 231 -2.63 13.20 -0.93
N ARG A 232 -3.26 14.38 -0.86
CA ARG A 232 -3.39 15.28 -2.02
C ARG A 232 -2.03 15.73 -2.53
N LYS A 233 -1.10 16.06 -1.63
CA LYS A 233 0.23 16.52 -2.01
C LYS A 233 1.05 15.40 -2.64
N LEU A 234 1.14 14.25 -1.98
CA LEU A 234 1.91 13.10 -2.43
C LEU A 234 1.37 12.55 -3.76
N TRP A 235 0.06 12.29 -3.83
CA TRP A 235 -0.54 11.66 -5.00
C TRP A 235 -0.92 12.65 -6.11
N GLY A 236 -0.95 13.96 -5.83
CA GLY A 236 -1.09 15.03 -6.82
C GLY A 236 0.23 15.52 -7.40
N CYS A 237 1.35 15.02 -6.90
CA CYS A 237 2.71 15.39 -7.29
C CYS A 237 3.02 15.06 -8.75
N GLU A 238 3.58 16.03 -9.48
CA GLU A 238 3.96 15.86 -10.89
C GLU A 238 5.00 14.76 -11.08
N TYR A 239 6.00 14.71 -10.20
CA TYR A 239 7.05 13.69 -10.24
C TYR A 239 6.45 12.27 -10.19
N LEU A 240 5.50 12.01 -9.29
CA LEU A 240 4.87 10.69 -9.16
C LEU A 240 4.10 10.32 -10.42
N ARG A 241 3.34 11.27 -10.97
CA ARG A 241 2.61 11.06 -12.23
C ARG A 241 3.54 10.68 -13.37
N ASP A 242 4.65 11.41 -13.52
CA ASP A 242 5.67 11.12 -14.55
C ASP A 242 6.33 9.76 -14.31
N PHE A 243 6.68 9.45 -13.06
CA PHE A 243 7.23 8.16 -12.67
C PHE A 243 6.33 7.01 -13.10
N MET A 244 5.02 7.12 -12.86
CA MET A 244 4.05 6.09 -13.22
C MET A 244 3.87 5.96 -14.73
N VAL A 245 3.91 7.06 -15.49
CA VAL A 245 3.83 7.02 -16.96
C VAL A 245 5.05 6.31 -17.54
N VAL A 246 6.25 6.79 -17.19
CA VAL A 246 7.53 6.25 -17.68
C VAL A 246 7.70 4.79 -17.24
N GLY A 247 7.37 4.49 -16.00
CA GLY A 247 7.45 3.15 -15.43
C GLY A 247 6.56 2.14 -16.12
N ARG A 248 5.29 2.51 -16.38
CA ARG A 248 4.37 1.66 -17.15
C ARG A 248 4.84 1.44 -18.57
N GLU A 249 5.29 2.50 -19.25
CA GLU A 249 5.84 2.40 -20.60
C GLU A 249 7.05 1.46 -20.65
N TRP A 250 7.98 1.61 -19.70
CA TRP A 250 9.14 0.73 -19.56
C TRP A 250 8.73 -0.72 -19.30
N ASN A 251 7.82 -0.95 -18.34
CA ASN A 251 7.34 -2.29 -18.00
C ASN A 251 6.70 -2.98 -19.19
N ARG A 252 5.88 -2.26 -19.97
CA ARG A 252 5.25 -2.78 -21.19
C ARG A 252 6.25 -3.10 -22.29
N ARG A 253 7.28 -2.27 -22.48
CA ARG A 253 8.32 -2.48 -23.51
C ARG A 253 9.25 -3.64 -23.18
N THR A 254 9.61 -3.80 -21.91
CA THR A 254 10.68 -4.71 -21.48
C THR A 254 10.18 -6.01 -20.84
N GLY A 255 8.87 -6.12 -20.60
CA GLY A 255 8.32 -7.20 -19.79
C GLY A 255 8.80 -7.16 -18.33
N GLY A 256 9.25 -6.00 -17.82
CA GLY A 256 9.91 -5.88 -16.51
C GLY A 256 9.07 -6.32 -15.30
N CYS A 257 7.75 -6.40 -15.46
CA CYS A 257 6.85 -6.95 -14.45
C CYS A 257 6.47 -8.42 -14.69
N ASN A 258 6.91 -9.04 -15.77
CA ASN A 258 6.70 -10.46 -16.06
C ASN A 258 7.88 -11.26 -15.47
N MET A 259 7.59 -12.07 -14.45
CA MET A 259 8.55 -12.96 -13.78
C MET A 259 9.10 -14.06 -14.71
N SER A 260 8.42 -14.35 -15.82
CA SER A 260 8.87 -15.33 -16.82
C SER A 260 9.91 -14.75 -17.78
N HIS A 261 10.15 -13.44 -17.73
CA HIS A 261 11.08 -12.79 -18.63
C HIS A 261 12.52 -12.92 -18.10
N PRO A 262 13.47 -13.49 -18.86
CA PRO A 262 14.84 -13.74 -18.38
C PRO A 262 15.61 -12.44 -18.05
N ASN A 263 15.13 -11.31 -18.57
CA ASN A 263 15.66 -9.97 -18.32
C ASN A 263 14.82 -9.17 -17.32
N THR A 264 14.33 -9.76 -16.23
CA THR A 264 13.87 -8.97 -15.06
C THR A 264 15.08 -8.25 -14.43
N SER A 265 15.54 -7.23 -15.14
CA SER A 265 16.71 -6.44 -14.79
C SER A 265 16.51 -5.77 -13.43
N THR A 266 17.63 -5.48 -12.76
CA THR A 266 17.69 -4.65 -11.54
C THR A 266 17.08 -3.25 -11.71
N SER A 267 16.72 -2.86 -12.94
CA SER A 267 16.10 -1.60 -13.34
C SER A 267 14.59 -1.65 -13.64
N ALA A 268 13.91 -2.78 -13.51
CA ALA A 268 12.44 -2.78 -13.66
C ALA A 268 11.74 -2.24 -12.40
N ILE A 269 10.51 -1.72 -12.53
CA ILE A 269 9.65 -1.41 -11.35
C ILE A 269 9.54 -2.63 -10.42
N GLY A 270 9.49 -3.83 -11.01
CA GLY A 270 9.38 -5.09 -10.27
C GLY A 270 10.64 -5.50 -9.49
N SER A 271 11.80 -4.91 -9.77
CA SER A 271 13.02 -5.23 -9.03
C SER A 271 13.10 -4.53 -7.67
N LYS A 272 12.27 -3.51 -7.44
CA LYS A 272 12.26 -2.70 -6.21
C LYS A 272 11.14 -3.17 -5.30
N THR A 273 11.30 -3.04 -3.98
CA THR A 273 10.15 -3.24 -3.09
C THR A 273 9.24 -2.02 -3.18
N CYS A 274 7.92 -2.23 -3.09
CA CYS A 274 7.00 -1.11 -3.16
C CYS A 274 7.20 -0.11 -2.01
N ASP A 275 7.63 -0.59 -0.84
CA ASP A 275 8.06 0.22 0.29
C ASP A 275 9.14 1.25 -0.07
N CYS A 276 10.19 0.83 -0.80
CA CYS A 276 11.24 1.76 -1.26
C CYS A 276 10.65 2.87 -2.12
N VAL A 277 9.78 2.48 -3.06
CA VAL A 277 9.22 3.39 -4.04
C VAL A 277 8.32 4.40 -3.33
N MET A 278 7.53 3.96 -2.35
CA MET A 278 6.74 4.87 -1.50
C MET A 278 7.61 5.85 -0.71
N ALA A 279 8.66 5.37 -0.04
CA ALA A 279 9.58 6.25 0.69
C ALA A 279 10.24 7.30 -0.21
N HIS A 280 10.65 6.88 -1.41
CA HIS A 280 11.24 7.79 -2.39
C HIS A 280 10.21 8.81 -2.89
N TRP A 281 8.99 8.37 -3.23
CA TRP A 281 7.90 9.27 -3.61
C TRP A 281 7.59 10.29 -2.52
N LEU A 282 7.56 9.86 -1.27
CA LEU A 282 7.36 10.78 -0.15
C LEU A 282 8.47 11.85 -0.11
N ALA A 283 9.74 11.45 -0.18
CA ALA A 283 10.85 12.40 -0.15
C ALA A 283 10.78 13.41 -1.31
N GLU A 284 10.59 12.94 -2.54
CA GLU A 284 10.56 13.78 -3.74
C GLU A 284 9.34 14.72 -3.74
N CYS A 285 8.17 14.22 -3.37
CA CYS A 285 6.93 14.99 -3.46
C CYS A 285 6.67 15.90 -2.26
N MET A 286 7.24 15.59 -1.09
CA MET A 286 7.17 16.47 0.07
C MET A 286 8.25 17.54 0.04
N GLY A 287 9.42 17.29 -0.54
CA GLY A 287 10.52 18.25 -0.58
C GLY A 287 10.86 18.76 0.82
N SER A 288 10.86 20.08 1.00
CA SER A 288 11.12 20.74 2.30
C SER A 288 9.89 20.89 3.22
N THR A 289 8.78 20.23 2.89
CA THR A 289 7.54 20.37 3.66
C THR A 289 7.64 19.63 4.97
N SER A 290 7.33 20.33 6.08
CA SER A 290 7.21 19.68 7.39
C SER A 290 6.13 18.60 7.34
N LEU A 291 6.49 17.40 7.80
CA LEU A 291 5.63 16.24 7.85
C LEU A 291 5.64 15.70 9.28
N THR A 292 4.46 15.44 9.82
CA THR A 292 4.34 14.72 11.08
C THR A 292 4.24 13.24 10.83
N VAL A 293 5.24 12.52 11.33
CA VAL A 293 5.35 11.06 11.26
C VAL A 293 4.83 10.51 12.57
N ALA A 294 3.65 9.90 12.55
CA ALA A 294 2.99 9.33 13.71
C ALA A 294 3.12 7.80 13.68
N ASP A 295 4.06 7.29 14.46
CA ASP A 295 4.28 5.85 14.56
C ASP A 295 3.24 5.17 15.47
N MET A 296 2.70 4.06 15.01
CA MET A 296 1.84 3.17 15.81
C MET A 296 2.64 2.48 16.92
N GLY A 297 3.93 2.21 16.67
CA GLY A 297 4.78 1.38 17.51
C GLY A 297 4.34 -0.08 17.54
N TRP A 298 5.17 -0.97 18.09
CA TRP A 298 4.90 -2.41 18.16
C TRP A 298 3.74 -2.79 19.06
N THR A 299 3.36 -1.92 19.99
CA THR A 299 2.22 -2.17 20.87
C THR A 299 0.88 -2.14 20.13
N LYS A 300 0.80 -1.39 19.02
CA LYS A 300 -0.41 -1.23 18.22
C LYS A 300 -0.36 -1.93 16.87
N ALA A 301 0.84 -2.10 16.31
CA ALA A 301 1.06 -2.78 15.04
C ALA A 301 1.87 -4.06 15.21
N HIS A 302 1.36 -5.18 14.69
CA HIS A 302 1.92 -6.51 14.93
C HIS A 302 2.30 -7.18 13.61
N HIS A 303 3.51 -7.73 13.52
CA HIS A 303 3.91 -8.61 12.42
C HIS A 303 4.00 -10.07 12.90
N TYR A 304 3.05 -10.92 12.52
CA TYR A 304 3.15 -12.36 12.78
C TYR A 304 4.05 -13.11 11.79
N ALA A 305 5.06 -12.44 11.21
CA ALA A 305 5.97 -13.08 10.27
C ALA A 305 7.05 -13.91 11.00
N ALA A 306 7.10 -15.22 10.75
CA ALA A 306 7.95 -16.18 11.47
C ALA A 306 9.49 -16.09 11.24
N HIS A 307 10.05 -14.97 10.76
CA HIS A 307 11.51 -14.85 10.48
C HIS A 307 12.03 -13.39 10.39
N PRO A 308 13.37 -13.18 10.39
CA PRO A 308 14.27 -12.93 11.52
C PRO A 308 14.44 -11.41 11.80
N GLY A 309 13.37 -10.62 11.73
CA GLY A 309 13.43 -9.18 12.00
C GLY A 309 13.62 -8.80 13.48
N GLY A 310 13.65 -9.76 14.40
CA GLY A 310 13.90 -9.53 15.83
C GLY A 310 12.75 -8.90 16.62
N GLY A 311 11.65 -8.50 15.96
CA GLY A 311 10.43 -8.07 16.64
C GLY A 311 9.79 -9.26 17.35
N GLY A 312 9.78 -9.26 18.68
CA GLY A 312 9.15 -10.29 19.49
C GLY A 312 7.67 -10.47 19.15
N TRP A 313 7.14 -11.66 19.40
CA TRP A 313 5.71 -11.92 19.28
C TRP A 313 4.97 -11.10 20.34
N VAL A 314 4.05 -10.24 19.92
CA VAL A 314 3.13 -9.53 20.82
C VAL A 314 1.72 -10.01 20.50
N SER A 315 1.00 -10.47 21.52
CA SER A 315 -0.41 -10.88 21.37
C SER A 315 -1.26 -9.66 21.02
N PRO A 316 -2.30 -9.79 20.19
CA PRO A 316 -3.22 -8.68 19.95
C PRO A 316 -3.90 -8.32 21.27
N SER A 317 -4.17 -7.03 21.46
CA SER A 317 -4.97 -6.52 22.56
C SER A 317 -6.09 -5.64 22.03
N ALA A 318 -6.97 -5.17 22.91
CA ALA A 318 -7.97 -4.16 22.55
C ALA A 318 -7.34 -2.85 22.04
N ALA A 319 -6.05 -2.60 22.34
CA ALA A 319 -5.29 -1.45 21.86
C ALA A 319 -4.61 -1.68 20.50
N SER A 320 -4.57 -2.93 20.00
CA SER A 320 -4.01 -3.24 18.68
C SER A 320 -4.84 -2.57 17.59
N VAL A 321 -4.17 -1.83 16.71
CA VAL A 321 -4.75 -1.12 15.57
C VAL A 321 -4.65 -1.97 14.31
N ALA A 322 -3.48 -2.53 14.02
CA ALA A 322 -3.26 -3.31 12.81
C ALA A 322 -2.41 -4.55 13.11
N VAL A 323 -2.84 -5.70 12.61
CA VAL A 323 -2.27 -6.99 12.95
C VAL A 323 -2.09 -7.78 11.66
N HIS A 324 -0.83 -7.88 11.21
CA HIS A 324 -0.47 -8.63 10.01
C HIS A 324 -0.47 -10.12 10.32
N PHE A 325 -1.35 -10.87 9.66
CA PHE A 325 -1.62 -12.28 9.90
C PHE A 325 -0.85 -13.15 8.88
N LEU A 326 0.08 -13.98 9.32
CA LEU A 326 0.66 -14.99 8.41
C LEU A 326 -0.36 -16.11 8.20
N LYS A 327 -0.86 -16.26 6.96
CA LYS A 327 -0.97 -17.54 6.21
C LYS A 327 -1.33 -18.83 6.97
N ALA A 328 -2.13 -18.76 8.03
CA ALA A 328 -2.46 -19.93 8.81
C ALA A 328 -3.67 -20.64 8.19
N LEU A 329 -3.47 -21.91 7.94
CA LEU A 329 -4.47 -22.85 7.46
C LEU A 329 -5.62 -23.03 8.50
N PRO A 330 -6.70 -23.79 8.16
CA PRO A 330 -8.06 -23.74 8.74
C PRO A 330 -8.30 -23.95 10.25
N GLN A 331 -7.28 -23.95 11.12
CA GLN A 331 -7.42 -24.23 12.56
C GLN A 331 -7.36 -22.98 13.45
N GLU A 332 -7.06 -21.81 12.89
CA GLU A 332 -6.82 -20.61 13.71
C GLU A 332 -7.99 -19.61 13.63
N ARG A 333 -8.70 -19.45 14.75
CA ARG A 333 -9.65 -18.34 14.93
C ARG A 333 -8.86 -17.04 15.13
N SER A 334 -9.22 -15.96 14.44
CA SER A 334 -8.58 -14.64 14.58
C SER A 334 -9.55 -13.51 14.98
N GLY A 335 -9.05 -12.59 15.82
CA GLY A 335 -9.73 -11.42 16.38
C GLY A 335 -9.14 -11.03 17.76
N PRO A 336 -9.25 -9.77 18.22
CA PRO A 336 -8.79 -9.36 19.56
C PRO A 336 -9.64 -9.93 20.71
N THR A 337 -10.66 -10.72 20.39
CA THR A 337 -11.59 -11.35 21.32
C THR A 337 -11.54 -12.88 21.28
N ASN A 338 -10.41 -13.45 20.85
CA ASN A 338 -10.14 -14.88 21.01
C ASN A 338 -9.24 -15.12 22.21
#